data_AF-A0A848FDG2-F1
#
_entry.id   AF-A0A848FDG2-F1
#
_cell.length_a   1.000
_cell.length_b   1.000
_cell.length_c   1.000
_cell.angle_alpha   90.00
_cell.angle_beta   90.00
_cell.angle_gamma   90.00
#
_symmetry.space_group_name_H-M   'P 1'
#
loop_
_entity.id
_entity.type
_entity.pdbx_description
1 polymer ?
#
loop_
_entity_poly.entity_id
_entity_poly.type
_entity_poly.pdbx_seq_one_letter_code
_entity_poly.pdbx_strand_id
1 'polypeptide(L)'
;MRGKLAWPVGGSEGTFPRLPSRIDAIFTEKYMHKIETEILLDKESPLLSAETSNGGVHPKLKSDLDLYIISCAKALTTIISSTEKTKLSLSLLDVSHVELFSETGQSDEAYIEMLVENCIIRVQSIYDRTLIFVNRILDLGISNESISHNIMVTNEHVKKFKLDEKLKNINKACNGYRLIRNTVIHHGRHSEDQLDKLNLIISADRLSKEVGKGSFIKPEELRIIKKSYLETKREELGIYLGNIEEKLFQLYDSILPIYTYQKDKLRAR
;
A
#
# COMPACT_ATOMS: atom_id res chain seq x y z
N MET A 1 -19.81 -41.29 -43.37
CA MET A 1 -19.21 -42.32 -42.49
C MET A 1 -18.77 -41.66 -41.19
N ARG A 2 -19.19 -42.23 -40.06
CA ARG A 2 -19.01 -41.70 -38.69
C ARG A 2 -17.55 -41.87 -38.25
N GLY A 3 -16.96 -40.80 -37.71
CA GLY A 3 -15.75 -40.87 -36.88
C GLY A 3 -16.06 -40.25 -35.53
N LYS A 4 -16.33 -41.09 -34.52
CA LYS A 4 -16.52 -40.70 -33.12
C LYS A 4 -15.15 -40.35 -32.52
N LEU A 5 -15.01 -39.17 -31.90
CA LEU A 5 -13.97 -38.93 -30.90
C LEU A 5 -14.62 -38.93 -29.52
N ALA A 6 -14.22 -39.91 -28.73
CA ALA A 6 -14.66 -40.13 -27.36
C ALA A 6 -13.98 -39.15 -26.41
N TRP A 7 -14.75 -38.62 -25.46
CA TRP A 7 -14.25 -38.00 -24.25
C TRP A 7 -13.86 -39.08 -23.23
N PRO A 8 -12.72 -38.97 -22.53
CA PRO A 8 -12.50 -39.75 -21.32
C PRO A 8 -13.20 -39.09 -20.13
N VAL A 9 -13.95 -39.92 -19.40
CA VAL A 9 -14.59 -39.61 -18.12
C VAL A 9 -13.79 -40.32 -17.02
N GLY A 10 -13.40 -39.58 -15.98
CA GLY A 10 -13.20 -40.09 -14.62
C GLY A 10 -11.78 -40.53 -14.22
N GLY A 11 -11.25 -39.91 -13.16
CA GLY A 11 -10.05 -40.40 -12.46
C GLY A 11 -9.49 -39.42 -11.41
N SER A 12 -10.11 -39.42 -10.21
CA SER A 12 -9.55 -39.18 -8.87
C SER A 12 -8.48 -38.09 -8.62
N GLU A 13 -8.88 -37.11 -7.81
CA GLU A 13 -8.11 -36.45 -6.72
C GLU A 13 -6.58 -36.57 -6.79
N GLY A 14 -5.98 -35.63 -7.52
CA GLY A 14 -4.62 -35.16 -7.28
C GLY A 14 -4.67 -33.65 -7.28
N THR A 15 -4.78 -33.03 -6.11
CA THR A 15 -4.52 -31.59 -5.96
C THR A 15 -3.07 -31.34 -6.32
N PHE A 16 -2.82 -31.03 -7.59
CA PHE A 16 -1.58 -30.38 -7.99
C PHE A 16 -1.45 -29.13 -7.12
N PRO A 17 -0.33 -28.95 -6.39
CA PRO A 17 -0.10 -27.71 -5.68
C PRO A 17 -0.14 -26.59 -6.73
N ARG A 18 -1.16 -25.71 -6.64
CA ARG A 18 -1.16 -24.48 -7.43
C ARG A 18 0.14 -23.77 -7.06
N LEU A 19 1.02 -23.59 -8.04
CA LEU A 19 2.12 -22.66 -7.90
C LEU A 19 1.50 -21.32 -7.46
N PRO A 20 2.01 -20.69 -6.39
CA PRO A 20 1.49 -19.41 -5.95
C PRO A 20 1.49 -18.47 -7.14
N SER A 21 0.35 -17.85 -7.42
CA SER A 21 0.32 -16.79 -8.42
C SER A 21 1.33 -15.71 -8.00
N ARG A 22 1.82 -14.92 -8.95
CA ARG A 22 2.68 -13.76 -8.64
C ARG A 22 2.05 -12.81 -7.61
N ILE A 23 0.72 -12.85 -7.49
CA ILE A 23 -0.11 -12.13 -6.52
C ILE A 23 -0.06 -12.80 -5.15
N ASP A 24 -0.12 -14.12 -5.05
CA ASP A 24 0.01 -14.81 -3.75
C ASP A 24 1.36 -14.49 -3.11
N ALA A 25 2.43 -14.35 -3.90
CA ALA A 25 3.74 -13.90 -3.44
C ALA A 25 3.77 -12.44 -2.93
N ILE A 26 2.87 -11.56 -3.40
CA ILE A 26 2.71 -10.19 -2.86
C ILE A 26 2.13 -10.21 -1.44
N PHE A 27 1.36 -11.26 -1.09
CA PHE A 27 0.63 -11.34 0.18
C PHE A 27 1.18 -12.34 1.20
N THR A 28 2.07 -13.27 0.81
CA THR A 28 2.47 -14.39 1.69
C THR A 28 3.83 -14.26 2.38
N GLU A 29 4.71 -13.35 1.95
CA GLU A 29 5.95 -13.07 2.68
C GLU A 29 6.06 -11.59 3.03
N LYS A 30 6.09 -11.30 4.33
CA LYS A 30 6.51 -10.00 4.85
C LYS A 30 8.00 -9.85 4.56
N TYR A 31 8.33 -9.33 3.38
CA TYR A 31 9.70 -9.02 3.01
C TYR A 31 10.18 -7.83 3.85
N MET A 32 10.96 -8.11 4.88
CA MET A 32 11.58 -7.10 5.73
C MET A 32 12.86 -6.61 5.07
N HIS A 33 12.88 -5.36 4.62
CA HIS A 33 14.06 -4.80 3.98
C HIS A 33 15.17 -4.57 5.02
N LYS A 34 16.45 -4.74 4.64
CA LYS A 34 17.60 -4.61 5.56
C LYS A 34 17.60 -3.27 6.33
N ILE A 35 17.12 -2.20 5.70
CA ILE A 35 17.00 -0.86 6.30
C ILE A 35 16.16 -0.86 7.59
N GLU A 36 15.15 -1.72 7.68
CA GLU A 36 14.30 -1.83 8.86
C GLU A 36 15.11 -2.31 10.06
N THR A 37 15.93 -3.35 9.86
CA THR A 37 16.82 -3.85 10.90
C THR A 37 17.88 -2.81 11.26
N GLU A 38 18.50 -2.17 10.28
CA GLU A 38 19.60 -1.22 10.54
C GLU A 38 19.15 0.07 11.25
N ILE A 39 17.91 0.54 11.00
CA ILE A 39 17.40 1.78 11.59
C ILE A 39 16.50 1.51 12.81
N LEU A 40 15.57 0.56 12.73
CA LEU A 40 14.62 0.32 13.83
C LEU A 40 15.24 -0.49 14.98
N LEU A 41 16.20 -1.36 14.66
CA LEU A 41 16.96 -2.14 15.64
C LEU A 41 18.41 -1.62 15.76
N ASP A 42 18.62 -0.33 15.47
CA ASP A 42 19.92 0.29 15.65
C ASP A 42 20.38 0.09 17.10
N LYS A 43 21.59 -0.47 17.26
CA LYS A 43 22.16 -0.81 18.57
C LYS A 43 22.41 0.41 19.45
N GLU A 44 22.52 1.58 18.86
CA GLU A 44 22.68 2.85 19.55
C GLU A 44 21.34 3.55 19.80
N SER A 45 20.22 2.95 19.38
CA SER A 45 18.90 3.54 19.56
C SER A 45 18.56 3.70 21.05
N PRO A 46 18.18 4.91 21.50
CA PRO A 46 17.80 5.14 22.88
C PRO A 46 16.47 4.44 23.25
N LEU A 47 15.75 3.86 22.28
CA LEU A 47 14.61 2.97 22.53
C LEU A 47 15.02 1.67 23.23
N LEU A 48 16.23 1.15 22.96
CA LEU A 48 16.70 -0.10 23.57
C LEU A 48 16.99 0.05 25.07
N SER A 49 17.22 1.28 25.52
CA SER A 49 17.42 1.65 26.93
C SER A 49 16.25 2.44 27.51
N ALA A 50 15.10 2.47 26.84
CA ALA A 50 13.96 3.28 27.29
C ALA A 50 13.31 2.68 28.54
N GLU A 51 12.94 3.55 29.47
CA GLU A 51 12.20 3.15 30.67
C GLU A 51 10.69 3.19 30.36
N THR A 52 9.96 2.23 30.91
CA THR A 52 8.50 2.21 30.87
C THR A 52 7.95 2.84 32.14
N SER A 53 7.16 3.90 32.01
CA SER A 53 6.49 4.55 33.14
C SER A 53 5.11 5.04 32.71
N ASN A 54 4.11 4.92 33.59
CA ASN A 54 2.72 5.36 33.32
C ASN A 54 2.13 4.82 32.01
N GLY A 55 2.45 3.58 31.63
CA GLY A 55 1.96 2.95 30.40
C GLY A 55 2.62 3.47 29.11
N GLY A 56 3.62 4.36 29.20
CA GLY A 56 4.39 4.88 28.08
C GLY A 56 5.83 4.40 28.05
N VAL A 57 6.44 4.44 26.86
CA VAL A 57 7.88 4.23 26.65
C VAL A 57 8.54 5.59 26.49
N HIS A 58 9.47 5.93 27.39
CA HIS A 58 10.13 7.24 27.40
C HIS A 58 11.63 7.08 27.18
N PRO A 59 12.11 7.12 25.92
CA PRO A 59 13.54 7.11 25.65
C PRO A 59 14.19 8.38 26.20
N LYS A 60 15.28 8.23 26.96
CA LYS A 60 16.09 9.35 27.44
C LYS A 60 17.02 9.80 26.30
N LEU A 61 16.70 10.93 25.69
CA LEU A 61 17.49 11.52 24.61
C LEU A 61 18.58 12.40 25.23
N LYS A 62 19.85 12.05 25.04
CA LYS A 62 21.00 12.72 25.68
C LYS A 62 21.89 13.44 24.67
N SER A 63 21.79 13.12 23.39
CA SER A 63 22.65 13.64 22.33
C SER A 63 21.88 13.95 21.04
N ASP A 64 22.50 14.73 20.15
CA ASP A 64 21.99 14.95 18.80
C ASP A 64 21.90 13.65 17.98
N LEU A 65 22.81 12.69 18.25
CA LEU A 65 22.76 11.36 17.66
C LEU A 65 21.49 10.60 18.07
N ASP A 66 21.10 10.66 19.35
CA ASP A 66 19.87 10.04 19.85
C ASP A 66 18.64 10.60 19.13
N LEU A 67 18.58 11.94 19.00
CA LEU A 67 17.51 12.63 18.29
C LEU A 67 17.46 12.21 16.82
N TYR A 68 18.61 12.13 16.15
CA TYR A 68 18.73 11.70 14.77
C TYR A 68 18.25 10.26 14.55
N ILE A 69 18.72 9.29 15.35
CA ILE A 69 18.34 7.87 15.24
C ILE A 69 16.84 7.72 15.41
N ILE A 70 16.26 8.36 16.44
CA ILE A 70 14.82 8.28 16.71
C ILE A 70 13.99 8.94 15.61
N SER A 71 14.45 10.08 15.09
CA SER A 71 13.78 10.79 14.01
C SER A 71 13.74 9.95 12.73
N CYS A 72 14.86 9.30 12.38
CA CYS A 72 14.95 8.39 11.25
C CYS A 72 14.06 7.16 11.43
N ALA A 73 14.09 6.53 12.61
CA ALA A 73 13.26 5.37 12.91
C ALA A 73 11.76 5.69 12.85
N LYS A 74 11.34 6.83 13.41
CA LYS A 74 9.94 7.30 13.33
C LYS A 74 9.53 7.54 11.89
N ALA A 75 10.35 8.24 11.11
CA ALA A 75 10.04 8.54 9.72
C ALA A 75 9.93 7.26 8.87
N LEU A 76 10.88 6.32 9.01
CA LEU A 76 10.84 5.01 8.34
C LEU A 76 9.57 4.22 8.72
N THR A 77 9.25 4.15 10.01
CA THR A 77 8.04 3.47 10.53
C THR A 77 6.78 4.02 9.89
N THR A 78 6.70 5.33 9.63
CA THR A 78 5.52 5.93 8.99
C THR A 78 5.36 5.48 7.54
N ILE A 79 6.46 5.28 6.80
CA ILE A 79 6.42 4.74 5.43
C ILE A 79 5.95 3.29 5.47
N ILE A 80 6.58 2.45 6.30
CA ILE A 80 6.21 1.04 6.48
C ILE A 80 4.72 0.92 6.82
N SER A 81 4.26 1.66 7.83
CA SER A 81 2.84 1.67 8.22
C SER A 81 1.91 2.08 7.08
N SER A 82 2.31 3.04 6.24
CA SER A 82 1.52 3.48 5.10
C SER A 82 1.45 2.40 4.01
N THR A 83 2.57 1.74 3.72
CA THR A 83 2.62 0.63 2.76
C THR A 83 1.77 -0.54 3.25
N GLU A 84 1.94 -0.96 4.51
CA GLU A 84 1.17 -2.06 5.11
C GLU A 84 -0.34 -1.77 5.16
N LYS A 85 -0.75 -0.54 5.48
CA LYS A 85 -2.17 -0.13 5.40
C LYS A 85 -2.72 -0.19 3.97
N THR A 86 -1.87 0.07 2.97
CA THR A 86 -2.26 -0.02 1.55
C THR A 86 -2.41 -1.49 1.15
N LYS A 87 -1.49 -2.36 1.55
CA LYS A 87 -1.61 -3.83 1.35
C LYS A 87 -2.84 -4.40 2.03
N LEU A 88 -3.13 -3.96 3.26
CA LEU A 88 -4.34 -4.36 3.98
C LEU A 88 -5.61 -3.89 3.24
N SER A 89 -5.62 -2.66 2.73
CA SER A 89 -6.77 -2.17 1.93
C SER A 89 -6.96 -3.04 0.67
N LEU A 90 -5.86 -3.45 0.05
CA LEU A 90 -5.87 -4.32 -1.13
C LEU A 90 -6.33 -5.75 -0.79
N SER A 91 -5.95 -6.31 0.37
CA SER A 91 -6.42 -7.64 0.79
C SER A 91 -7.91 -7.67 1.11
N LEU A 92 -8.50 -6.51 1.44
CA LEU A 92 -9.95 -6.39 1.68
C LEU A 92 -10.77 -6.38 0.39
N LEU A 93 -10.15 -6.22 -0.79
CA LEU A 93 -10.80 -6.39 -2.09
C LEU A 93 -11.02 -7.88 -2.42
N ASP A 94 -11.86 -8.52 -1.61
CA ASP A 94 -12.26 -9.92 -1.73
C ASP A 94 -13.78 -10.05 -1.59
N VAL A 95 -14.38 -10.91 -2.41
CA VAL A 95 -15.84 -11.10 -2.42
C VAL A 95 -16.37 -11.56 -1.05
N SER A 96 -15.58 -12.32 -0.30
CA SER A 96 -15.95 -12.83 1.02
C SER A 96 -16.13 -11.69 2.03
N HIS A 97 -15.31 -10.64 1.93
CA HIS A 97 -15.44 -9.45 2.78
C HIS A 97 -16.66 -8.61 2.40
N VAL A 98 -16.98 -8.52 1.10
CA VAL A 98 -18.20 -7.87 0.65
C VAL A 98 -19.43 -8.60 1.18
N GLU A 99 -19.47 -9.93 1.10
CA GLU A 99 -20.59 -10.73 1.59
C GLU A 99 -20.82 -10.58 3.10
N LEU A 100 -19.75 -10.61 3.90
CA LEU A 100 -19.83 -10.35 5.34
C LEU A 100 -20.37 -8.96 5.65
N PHE A 101 -20.03 -7.97 4.81
CA PHE A 101 -20.55 -6.61 4.95
C PHE A 101 -22.03 -6.53 4.54
N SER A 102 -22.45 -7.23 3.48
CA SER A 102 -23.84 -7.30 3.03
C SER A 102 -24.80 -7.77 4.14
N GLU A 103 -24.35 -8.67 5.01
CA GLU A 103 -25.13 -9.17 6.16
C GLU A 103 -25.53 -8.06 7.15
N THR A 104 -24.81 -6.93 7.14
CA THR A 104 -25.12 -5.77 7.99
C THR A 104 -26.26 -4.90 7.44
N GLY A 105 -26.81 -5.25 6.27
CA GLY A 105 -27.85 -4.47 5.59
C GLY A 105 -27.34 -3.21 4.89
N GLN A 106 -26.01 -3.06 4.78
CA GLN A 106 -25.37 -1.95 4.09
C GLN A 106 -25.17 -2.25 2.59
N SER A 107 -24.90 -1.21 1.83
CA SER A 107 -24.81 -1.25 0.37
C SER A 107 -23.47 -1.84 -0.11
N ASP A 108 -23.55 -2.92 -0.87
CA ASP A 108 -22.38 -3.56 -1.49
C ASP A 108 -21.69 -2.63 -2.49
N GLU A 109 -22.48 -1.90 -3.28
CA GLU A 109 -21.96 -0.97 -4.28
C GLU A 109 -21.11 0.13 -3.62
N ALA A 110 -21.61 0.73 -2.54
CA ALA A 110 -20.89 1.75 -1.78
C ALA A 110 -19.63 1.18 -1.09
N TYR A 111 -19.71 -0.07 -0.61
CA TYR A 111 -18.57 -0.71 0.05
C TYR A 111 -17.43 -1.02 -0.92
N ILE A 112 -17.76 -1.58 -2.10
CA ILE A 112 -16.77 -1.88 -3.15
C ILE A 112 -16.09 -0.59 -3.62
N GLU A 113 -16.88 0.46 -3.90
CA GLU A 113 -16.36 1.77 -4.29
C GLU A 113 -15.41 2.34 -3.23
N MET A 114 -15.83 2.34 -1.97
CA MET A 114 -15.02 2.81 -0.85
C MET A 114 -13.68 2.05 -0.73
N LEU A 115 -13.67 0.73 -0.93
CA LEU A 115 -12.43 -0.07 -0.86
C LEU A 115 -11.45 0.30 -1.98
N VAL A 116 -11.94 0.46 -3.21
CA VAL A 116 -11.11 0.85 -4.36
C VAL A 116 -10.52 2.25 -4.17
N GLU A 117 -11.36 3.22 -3.77
CA GLU A 117 -10.94 4.60 -3.51
C GLU A 117 -9.89 4.67 -2.40
N ASN A 118 -10.08 3.93 -1.31
CA ASN A 118 -9.14 3.88 -0.21
C ASN A 118 -7.75 3.38 -0.65
N CYS A 119 -7.69 2.38 -1.52
CA CYS A 119 -6.42 1.90 -2.06
C CYS A 119 -5.71 3.01 -2.85
N ILE A 120 -6.44 3.70 -3.73
CA ILE A 120 -5.91 4.75 -4.60
C ILE A 120 -5.40 5.96 -3.78
N ILE A 121 -6.17 6.40 -2.78
CA ILE A 121 -5.83 7.57 -1.97
C ILE A 121 -4.58 7.31 -1.12
N ARG A 122 -4.45 6.12 -0.52
CA ARG A 122 -3.37 5.80 0.42
C ARG A 122 -1.98 5.82 -0.22
N VAL A 123 -1.88 5.48 -1.50
CA VAL A 123 -0.60 5.43 -2.22
C VAL A 123 0.12 6.77 -2.24
N GLN A 124 -0.58 7.90 -2.41
CA GLN A 124 0.06 9.22 -2.41
C GLN A 124 0.82 9.47 -1.11
N SER A 125 0.20 9.06 0.00
CA SER A 125 0.72 9.34 1.34
C SER A 125 2.02 8.57 1.63
N ILE A 126 2.35 7.53 0.85
CA ILE A 126 3.65 6.85 0.89
C ILE A 126 4.76 7.81 0.41
N TYR A 127 4.51 8.56 -0.66
CA TYR A 127 5.50 9.47 -1.23
C TYR A 127 5.80 10.65 -0.31
N ASP A 128 4.77 11.27 0.26
CA ASP A 128 4.94 12.41 1.17
C ASP A 128 5.78 12.00 2.39
N ARG A 129 5.55 10.80 2.93
CA ARG A 129 6.36 10.23 4.02
C ARG A 129 7.78 9.88 3.60
N THR A 130 7.98 9.50 2.33
CA THR A 130 9.31 9.27 1.75
C THR A 130 10.13 10.56 1.72
N LEU A 131 9.51 11.69 1.38
CA LEU A 131 10.18 13.00 1.41
C LEU A 131 10.60 13.38 2.84
N ILE A 132 9.71 13.16 3.82
CA ILE A 132 10.02 13.37 5.25
C ILE A 132 11.19 12.49 5.67
N PHE A 133 11.21 11.22 5.27
CA PHE A 133 12.29 10.31 5.62
C PHE A 133 13.64 10.74 5.05
N VAL A 134 13.70 11.13 3.76
CA VAL A 134 14.96 11.65 3.19
C VAL A 134 15.42 12.93 3.89
N ASN A 135 14.49 13.81 4.27
CA ASN A 135 14.80 15.00 5.07
C ASN A 135 15.43 14.64 6.43
N ARG A 136 14.95 13.57 7.10
CA ARG A 136 15.52 13.08 8.36
C ARG A 136 16.87 12.39 8.17
N ILE A 137 17.00 11.52 7.16
CA ILE A 137 18.25 10.83 6.83
C ILE A 137 19.38 11.81 6.54
N LEU A 138 19.09 12.91 5.86
CA LEU A 138 20.11 13.91 5.52
C LEU A 138 20.29 15.01 6.57
N ASP A 139 19.47 14.99 7.63
CA ASP A 139 19.43 16.00 8.69
C ASP A 139 19.35 17.44 8.13
N LEU A 140 18.43 17.68 7.19
CA LEU A 140 18.34 18.98 6.49
C LEU A 140 17.64 20.08 7.32
N GLY A 141 17.01 19.72 8.44
CA GLY A 141 16.29 20.67 9.29
C GLY A 141 15.02 21.29 8.70
N ILE A 142 14.50 20.77 7.58
CA ILE A 142 13.29 21.31 6.95
C ILE A 142 12.05 20.86 7.77
N SER A 143 11.15 21.79 8.06
CA SER A 143 9.89 21.50 8.75
C SER A 143 9.00 20.61 7.89
N ASN A 144 8.23 19.69 8.49
CA ASN A 144 7.43 18.72 7.74
C ASN A 144 6.40 19.40 6.82
N GLU A 145 5.88 20.54 7.24
CA GLU A 145 4.87 21.35 6.54
C GLU A 145 5.46 22.05 5.31
N SER A 146 6.77 22.29 5.31
CA SER A 146 7.48 22.97 4.23
C SER A 146 8.09 21.98 3.22
N ILE A 147 8.07 20.68 3.50
CA ILE A 147 8.65 19.67 2.61
C ILE A 147 7.76 19.54 1.37
N SER A 148 8.38 19.72 0.21
CA SER A 148 7.75 19.49 -1.09
C SER A 148 8.70 18.75 -2.03
N HIS A 149 8.13 18.12 -3.06
CA HIS A 149 8.90 17.44 -4.09
C HIS A 149 10.04 18.32 -4.64
N ASN A 150 9.70 19.55 -5.03
CA ASN A 150 10.64 20.48 -5.67
C ASN A 150 11.79 20.86 -4.73
N ILE A 151 11.49 21.15 -3.47
CA ILE A 151 12.52 21.48 -2.47
C ILE A 151 13.49 20.32 -2.31
N MET A 152 12.98 19.10 -2.19
CA MET A 152 13.81 17.92 -1.99
C MET A 152 14.68 17.60 -3.21
N VAL A 153 14.13 17.56 -4.42
CA VAL A 153 14.90 17.16 -5.62
C VAL A 153 15.88 18.24 -6.11
N THR A 154 15.73 19.49 -5.65
CA THR A 154 16.67 20.58 -5.99
C THR A 154 17.77 20.76 -4.96
N ASN A 155 17.59 20.27 -3.73
CA ASN A 155 18.53 20.39 -2.62
C ASN A 155 19.91 19.77 -2.93
N GLU A 156 20.98 20.49 -2.60
CA GLU A 156 22.35 20.09 -2.91
C GLU A 156 22.80 18.84 -2.16
N HIS A 157 22.39 18.65 -0.91
CA HIS A 157 22.72 17.44 -0.15
C HIS A 157 22.01 16.22 -0.73
N VAL A 158 20.74 16.36 -1.14
CA VAL A 158 19.99 15.28 -1.81
C VAL A 158 20.69 14.87 -3.11
N LYS A 159 21.10 15.84 -3.93
CA LYS A 159 21.84 15.60 -5.18
C LYS A 159 23.23 15.02 -4.95
N LYS A 160 23.96 15.50 -3.94
CA LYS A 160 25.29 15.00 -3.56
C LYS A 160 25.25 13.49 -3.29
N PHE A 161 24.19 13.00 -2.67
CA PHE A 161 23.96 11.59 -2.41
C PHE A 161 23.14 10.86 -3.50
N LYS A 162 22.84 11.52 -4.62
CA LYS A 162 22.09 10.99 -5.77
C LYS A 162 20.71 10.44 -5.41
N LEU A 163 20.07 11.00 -4.39
CA LEU A 163 18.72 10.60 -3.96
C LEU A 163 17.62 11.31 -4.76
N ASP A 164 17.93 12.38 -5.48
CA ASP A 164 16.99 13.18 -6.26
C ASP A 164 16.32 12.37 -7.38
N GLU A 165 17.11 11.61 -8.14
CA GLU A 165 16.57 10.72 -9.19
C GLU A 165 15.71 9.58 -8.60
N LYS A 166 16.09 9.05 -7.44
CA LYS A 166 15.28 8.05 -6.73
C LYS A 166 13.93 8.63 -6.30
N LEU A 167 13.94 9.85 -5.74
CA LEU A 167 12.73 10.56 -5.37
C LEU A 167 11.84 10.88 -6.57
N LYS A 168 12.41 11.26 -7.73
CA LYS A 168 11.66 11.47 -8.98
C LYS A 168 11.00 10.19 -9.47
N ASN A 169 11.72 9.06 -9.40
CA ASN A 169 11.19 7.76 -9.81
C ASN A 169 10.02 7.30 -8.94
N ILE A 170 10.12 7.47 -7.63
CA ILE A 170 9.01 7.15 -6.71
C ILE A 170 7.83 8.10 -6.97
N ASN A 171 8.07 9.40 -7.12
CA ASN A 171 7.01 10.36 -7.46
C ASN A 171 6.27 9.95 -8.73
N LYS A 172 7.02 9.58 -9.77
CA LYS A 172 6.45 9.13 -11.04
C LYS A 172 5.60 7.88 -10.86
N ALA A 173 6.07 6.91 -10.08
CA ALA A 173 5.31 5.71 -9.75
C ALA A 173 4.01 6.06 -9.00
N CYS A 174 4.05 6.89 -7.97
CA CYS A 174 2.86 7.30 -7.20
C CYS A 174 1.88 8.19 -7.98
N ASN A 175 2.29 8.78 -9.10
CA ASN A 175 1.43 9.65 -9.90
C ASN A 175 0.53 8.88 -10.88
N GLY A 176 0.65 7.56 -11.00
CA GLY A 176 -0.14 6.75 -11.94
C GLY A 176 -1.65 6.93 -11.79
N TYR A 177 -2.13 7.08 -10.55
CA TYR A 177 -3.56 7.31 -10.24
C TYR A 177 -3.88 8.74 -9.79
N ARG A 178 -2.99 9.71 -10.01
CA ARG A 178 -3.18 11.07 -9.50
C ARG A 178 -4.47 11.72 -9.98
N LEU A 179 -4.81 11.57 -11.25
CA LEU A 179 -6.04 12.14 -11.82
C LEU A 179 -7.29 11.51 -11.22
N ILE A 180 -7.29 10.19 -11.07
CA ILE A 180 -8.38 9.44 -10.45
C ILE A 180 -8.54 9.88 -9.00
N ARG A 181 -7.44 9.94 -8.23
CA ARG A 181 -7.44 10.40 -6.85
C ARG A 181 -7.98 11.82 -6.70
N ASN A 182 -7.55 12.75 -7.55
CA ASN A 182 -8.05 14.13 -7.53
C ASN A 182 -9.56 14.17 -7.81
N THR A 183 -10.04 13.33 -8.74
CA THR A 183 -11.46 13.20 -9.05
C THR A 183 -12.25 12.67 -7.85
N VAL A 184 -11.76 11.61 -7.20
CA VAL A 184 -12.38 11.07 -5.98
C VAL A 184 -12.46 12.13 -4.87
N ILE A 185 -11.36 12.85 -4.61
CA ILE A 185 -11.32 13.85 -3.54
C ILE A 185 -12.19 15.08 -3.84
N HIS A 186 -12.21 15.56 -5.09
CA HIS A 186 -12.87 16.83 -5.43
C HIS A 186 -14.28 16.68 -6.01
N HIS A 187 -14.56 15.55 -6.66
CA HIS A 187 -15.82 15.28 -7.36
C HIS A 187 -16.60 14.12 -6.73
N GLY A 188 -16.06 13.49 -5.69
CA GLY A 188 -16.81 12.69 -4.72
C GLY A 188 -17.06 11.23 -5.11
N ARG A 189 -16.56 10.76 -6.25
CA ARG A 189 -16.62 9.34 -6.61
C ARG A 189 -15.57 8.90 -7.62
N HIS A 190 -15.14 7.66 -7.49
CA HIS A 190 -14.45 6.94 -8.55
C HIS A 190 -15.46 6.46 -9.58
N SER A 191 -15.22 6.78 -10.85
CA SER A 191 -16.05 6.32 -11.97
C SER A 191 -15.14 5.68 -13.00
N GLU A 192 -15.46 4.44 -13.32
CA GLU A 192 -14.89 3.68 -14.41
C GLU A 192 -15.96 2.73 -14.94
N ASP A 193 -15.91 2.42 -16.23
CA ASP A 193 -16.99 1.69 -16.91
C ASP A 193 -17.32 0.33 -16.27
N GLN A 194 -16.31 -0.41 -15.79
CA GLN A 194 -16.52 -1.69 -15.12
C GLN A 194 -17.18 -1.55 -13.74
N LEU A 195 -16.72 -0.61 -12.92
CA LEU A 195 -17.33 -0.30 -11.62
C LEU A 195 -18.74 0.24 -11.78
N ASP A 196 -18.95 1.16 -12.73
CA ASP A 196 -20.25 1.78 -12.99
C ASP A 196 -21.29 0.73 -13.42
N LYS A 197 -20.90 -0.22 -14.27
CA LYS A 197 -21.73 -1.36 -14.67
C LYS A 197 -22.03 -2.30 -13.50
N LEU A 198 -21.02 -2.62 -12.68
CA LEU A 198 -21.21 -3.45 -11.49
C LEU A 198 -22.20 -2.80 -10.51
N ASN A 199 -21.98 -1.52 -10.20
CA ASN A 199 -22.83 -0.74 -9.31
C ASN A 199 -24.28 -0.68 -9.84
N LEU A 200 -24.46 -0.47 -11.15
CA LEU A 200 -25.78 -0.50 -11.77
C LEU A 200 -26.48 -1.85 -11.59
N ILE A 201 -25.78 -2.97 -11.82
CA ILE A 201 -26.34 -4.32 -11.65
C ILE A 201 -26.75 -4.56 -10.19
N ILE A 202 -25.86 -4.23 -9.24
CA ILE A 202 -26.10 -4.41 -7.80
C ILE A 202 -27.30 -3.57 -7.36
N SER A 203 -27.29 -2.27 -7.65
CA SER A 203 -28.36 -1.36 -7.22
C SER A 203 -29.70 -1.72 -7.86
N ALA A 204 -29.72 -2.10 -9.14
CA ALA A 204 -30.94 -2.53 -9.79
C ALA A 204 -31.49 -3.82 -9.14
N ASP A 205 -30.65 -4.82 -8.86
CA ASP A 205 -31.10 -6.08 -8.24
C ASP A 205 -31.62 -5.85 -6.82
N ARG A 206 -30.95 -4.99 -6.04
CA ARG A 206 -31.41 -4.54 -4.72
C ARG A 206 -32.78 -3.87 -4.81
N LEU A 207 -32.94 -2.87 -5.68
CA LEU A 207 -34.22 -2.16 -5.86
C LEU A 207 -35.34 -3.10 -6.33
N SER A 208 -35.04 -4.06 -7.21
CA SER A 208 -36.00 -5.07 -7.67
C SER A 208 -36.53 -5.93 -6.52
N LYS A 209 -35.65 -6.31 -5.58
CA LYS A 209 -36.04 -7.01 -4.34
C LYS A 209 -36.89 -6.14 -3.43
N GLU A 210 -36.50 -4.88 -3.22
CA GLU A 210 -37.23 -3.92 -2.37
C GLU A 210 -38.66 -3.68 -2.86
N VAL A 211 -38.88 -3.62 -4.17
CA VAL A 211 -40.23 -3.46 -4.76
C VAL A 211 -40.99 -4.78 -4.95
N GLY A 212 -40.48 -5.90 -4.40
CA GLY A 212 -41.16 -7.20 -4.42
C GLY A 212 -41.14 -7.94 -5.76
N LYS A 213 -40.32 -7.49 -6.73
CA LYS A 213 -40.15 -8.17 -8.03
C LYS A 213 -39.16 -9.33 -7.99
N GLY A 214 -38.49 -9.53 -6.85
CA GLY A 214 -37.46 -10.55 -6.66
C GLY A 214 -36.14 -10.17 -7.34
N SER A 215 -35.16 -11.08 -7.28
CA SER A 215 -33.87 -10.93 -7.98
C SER A 215 -34.07 -11.16 -9.48
N PHE A 216 -33.50 -10.30 -10.32
CA PHE A 216 -33.44 -10.57 -11.77
C PHE A 216 -32.11 -11.22 -12.20
N ILE A 217 -31.12 -11.25 -11.31
CA ILE A 217 -29.88 -11.99 -11.49
C ILE A 217 -29.80 -13.11 -10.45
N LYS A 218 -29.28 -14.28 -10.82
CA LYS A 218 -29.09 -15.35 -9.82
C LYS A 218 -28.01 -14.93 -8.82
N PRO A 219 -28.17 -15.22 -7.51
CA PRO A 219 -27.16 -14.89 -6.51
C PRO A 219 -25.74 -15.37 -6.86
N GLU A 220 -25.62 -16.59 -7.41
CA GLU A 220 -24.34 -17.15 -7.85
C GLU A 220 -23.73 -16.37 -9.02
N GLU A 221 -24.55 -15.93 -9.98
CA GLU A 221 -24.07 -15.13 -11.12
C GLU A 221 -23.60 -13.75 -10.64
N LEU A 222 -24.34 -13.12 -9.72
CA LEU A 222 -23.92 -11.85 -9.12
C LEU A 222 -22.62 -11.99 -8.31
N ARG A 223 -22.48 -13.08 -7.55
CA ARG A 223 -21.24 -13.41 -6.81
C ARG A 223 -20.05 -13.55 -7.76
N ILE A 224 -20.22 -14.26 -8.88
CA ILE A 224 -19.17 -14.44 -9.89
C ILE A 224 -18.76 -13.08 -10.50
N ILE A 225 -19.72 -12.22 -10.84
CA ILE A 225 -19.44 -10.89 -11.39
C ILE A 225 -18.66 -10.02 -10.38
N LYS A 226 -19.13 -9.95 -9.13
CA LYS A 226 -18.44 -9.22 -8.04
C LYS A 226 -17.01 -9.73 -7.88
N LYS A 227 -16.85 -11.05 -7.77
CA LYS A 227 -15.55 -11.69 -7.61
C LYS A 227 -14.60 -11.35 -8.76
N SER A 228 -15.05 -11.47 -10.00
CA SER A 228 -14.24 -11.19 -11.18
C SER A 228 -13.75 -9.73 -11.21
N TYR A 229 -14.62 -8.78 -10.86
CA TYR A 229 -14.24 -7.37 -10.76
C TYR A 229 -13.20 -7.15 -9.65
N LEU A 230 -13.46 -7.65 -8.44
CA LEU A 230 -12.58 -7.48 -7.29
C LEU A 230 -11.21 -8.11 -7.53
N GLU A 231 -11.14 -9.32 -8.10
CA GLU A 231 -9.88 -9.98 -8.44
C GLU A 231 -9.08 -9.17 -9.47
N THR A 232 -9.74 -8.67 -10.52
CA THR A 232 -9.10 -7.82 -11.54
C THR A 232 -8.54 -6.55 -10.92
N LYS A 233 -9.32 -5.85 -10.08
CA LYS A 233 -8.87 -4.63 -9.41
C LYS A 233 -7.79 -4.88 -8.37
N ARG A 234 -7.85 -6.00 -7.66
CA ARG A 234 -6.81 -6.40 -6.74
C ARG A 234 -5.48 -6.64 -7.46
N GLU A 235 -5.51 -7.29 -8.63
CA GLU A 235 -4.32 -7.49 -9.46
C GLU A 235 -3.75 -6.15 -9.97
N GLU A 236 -4.60 -5.32 -10.56
CA GLU A 236 -4.22 -4.00 -11.10
C GLU A 236 -3.56 -3.11 -10.04
N LEU A 237 -4.21 -2.95 -8.88
CA LEU A 237 -3.71 -2.14 -7.77
C LEU A 237 -2.51 -2.81 -7.07
N GLY A 238 -2.43 -4.13 -7.08
CA GLY A 238 -1.29 -4.89 -6.57
C GLY A 238 -0.03 -4.67 -7.39
N ILE A 239 -0.13 -4.73 -8.72
CA ILE A 239 0.97 -4.41 -9.64
C ILE A 239 1.42 -2.95 -9.43
N TYR A 240 0.46 -2.05 -9.29
CA TYR A 240 0.73 -0.64 -9.05
C TYR A 240 1.52 -0.42 -7.74
N LEU A 241 1.07 -1.02 -6.64
CA LEU A 241 1.76 -0.94 -5.34
C LEU A 241 3.15 -1.61 -5.40
N GLY A 242 3.27 -2.77 -6.03
CA GLY A 242 4.53 -3.49 -6.18
C GLY A 242 5.60 -2.65 -6.90
N ASN A 243 5.23 -1.91 -7.94
CA ASN A 243 6.13 -0.97 -8.61
C ASN A 243 6.62 0.15 -7.68
N ILE A 244 5.77 0.62 -6.77
CA ILE A 244 6.16 1.66 -5.79
C ILE A 244 7.11 1.08 -4.74
N GLU A 245 6.82 -0.11 -4.22
CA GLU A 245 7.70 -0.81 -3.28
C GLU A 245 9.08 -1.09 -3.87
N GLU A 246 9.14 -1.51 -5.14
CA GLU A 246 10.42 -1.71 -5.84
C GLU A 246 11.26 -0.42 -5.85
N LYS A 247 10.65 0.74 -6.13
CA LYS A 247 11.36 2.03 -6.12
C LYS A 247 11.74 2.48 -4.70
N LEU A 248 10.93 2.14 -3.70
CA LEU A 248 11.27 2.37 -2.29
C LEU A 248 12.48 1.55 -1.85
N PHE A 249 12.54 0.26 -2.21
CA PHE A 249 13.69 -0.59 -1.87
C PHE A 249 14.98 -0.08 -2.51
N GLN A 250 14.93 0.35 -3.77
CA GLN A 250 16.08 0.99 -4.44
C GLN A 250 16.53 2.29 -3.73
N LEU A 251 15.60 3.05 -3.15
CA LEU A 251 15.94 4.21 -2.32
C LEU A 251 16.57 3.76 -1.00
N TYR A 252 16.01 2.75 -0.34
CA TYR A 252 16.51 2.22 0.93
C TYR A 252 17.95 1.71 0.82
N ASP A 253 18.27 0.99 -0.24
CA ASP A 253 19.64 0.55 -0.53
C ASP A 253 20.63 1.71 -0.62
N SER A 254 20.18 2.83 -1.22
CA SER A 254 20.99 4.05 -1.35
C SER A 254 21.13 4.79 -0.01
N ILE A 255 20.13 4.69 0.86
CA ILE A 255 20.09 5.37 2.16
C ILE A 255 20.97 4.68 3.21
N LEU A 256 21.07 3.35 3.19
CA LEU A 256 21.85 2.58 4.16
C LEU A 256 23.26 3.15 4.43
N PRO A 257 24.13 3.36 3.42
CA PRO A 257 25.45 3.93 3.65
C PRO A 257 25.42 5.39 4.13
N ILE A 258 24.39 6.16 3.74
CA ILE A 258 24.21 7.56 4.14
C ILE A 258 23.85 7.65 5.62
N TYR A 259 22.97 6.76 6.07
CA TYR A 259 22.55 6.67 7.47
C TYR A 259 23.77 6.47 8.38
N THR A 260 24.62 5.50 8.06
CA THR A 260 25.87 5.25 8.79
C THR A 260 26.81 6.46 8.76
N TYR A 261 27.02 7.06 7.58
CA TYR A 261 27.85 8.26 7.43
C TYR A 261 27.38 9.42 8.33
N GLN A 262 26.08 9.66 8.42
CA GLN A 262 25.53 10.74 9.24
C GLN A 262 25.65 10.42 10.74
N LYS A 263 25.47 9.16 11.14
CA LYS A 263 25.76 8.75 12.52
C LYS A 263 27.22 9.02 12.88
N ASP A 264 28.17 8.63 12.03
CA ASP A 264 29.60 8.83 12.28
C ASP A 264 29.94 10.33 12.43
N LYS A 265 29.33 11.18 11.59
CA LYS A 265 29.48 12.63 11.67
C LYS A 265 28.93 13.20 12.98
N LEU A 266 27.79 12.71 13.46
CA LEU A 266 27.18 13.16 14.72
C LEU A 266 27.92 12.63 15.95
N ARG A 267 28.53 11.43 15.88
CA ARG A 267 29.42 10.92 16.94
C ARG A 267 30.68 11.73 17.13
N ALA A 268 31.17 12.35 16.05
CA ALA A 268 32.39 13.15 16.07
C ALA A 268 32.18 14.59 16.58
N ARG A 269 30.94 14.98 16.86
CA ARG A 269 30.58 16.29 17.44
C ARG A 269 30.46 16.18 18.95
#